data_AF-A0A7K0E2I5-F1
#
_entry.id   AF-A0A7K0E2I5-F1
#
_cell.length_a   1.000
_cell.length_b   1.000
_cell.length_c   1.000
_cell.angle_alpha   90.00
_cell.angle_beta   90.00
_cell.angle_gamma   90.00
#
_symmetry.space_group_name_H-M   'P 1'
#
loop_
_entity.id
_entity.type
_entity.pdbx_description
1 polymer ?
#
loop_
_entity_poly.entity_id
_entity_poly.type
_entity_poly.pdbx_seq_one_letter_code
_entity_poly.pdbx_strand_id
1 'polypeptide(L)'
;MTNTSSSTTRLPNLIDGEDLLRLVATAARALSEMTLPGDPVYPRVVQQALNHVSLACVLRGDPGPVSVPDLMSWAARKPLREWLFDIPDDAVDSDGTLVDSETMMPTQQCLEWVVSATDVVAEQIENKWLFEAMRACELAESPLAYTAFRRTLIEKPVMTGRQQRALLDNDDLDPTREILTQCYLPASAALSVKGAFATCRRCGCLLVPLNSGRYRCELDRCRRHPVEVGHLLDGSRDGGVLQLLRPLRMFITGPGLAEVDLERSLRAPGRDLSPQMWPEYDTYDLRFVVGAIVWAIDVKDHANPALLGRNAKPFRRRPAYDRAALVVPYYRFQDREDYKRVFIRNLNPSAGQITLLSDRELLAVVDRQLASVTASMTGERRA
;
A
#
# COMPACT_ATOMS: atom_id res chain seq x y z
N MET A 1 -42.04 37.80 -6.03
CA MET A 1 -41.22 36.65 -6.46
C MET A 1 -39.76 37.07 -6.33
N THR A 2 -39.18 36.80 -5.18
CA THR A 2 -37.82 37.23 -4.82
C THR A 2 -36.99 35.98 -4.57
N ASN A 3 -35.96 35.81 -5.41
CA ASN A 3 -34.91 34.81 -5.27
C ASN A 3 -34.31 34.86 -3.87
N THR A 4 -34.55 33.83 -3.05
CA THR A 4 -33.75 33.54 -1.86
C THR A 4 -32.56 32.69 -2.29
N SER A 5 -31.47 33.36 -2.63
CA SER A 5 -30.13 32.78 -2.64
C SER A 5 -29.80 32.31 -1.22
N SER A 6 -29.84 30.99 -1.01
CA SER A 6 -29.39 30.33 0.23
C SER A 6 -27.89 30.55 0.40
N SER A 7 -27.54 31.60 1.13
CA SER A 7 -26.19 31.85 1.63
C SER A 7 -25.86 30.76 2.66
N THR A 8 -25.05 29.78 2.27
CA THR A 8 -24.44 28.80 3.18
C THR A 8 -23.52 29.55 4.14
N THR A 9 -24.05 29.84 5.32
CA THR A 9 -23.29 30.42 6.42
C THR A 9 -22.31 29.36 6.90
N ARG A 10 -21.04 29.42 6.47
CA ARG A 10 -20.00 28.51 6.98
C ARG A 10 -19.79 28.80 8.46
N LEU A 11 -20.16 27.85 9.31
CA LEU A 11 -19.87 27.89 10.74
C LEU A 11 -18.33 27.88 10.93
N PRO A 12 -17.73 28.83 11.67
CA PRO A 12 -16.28 29.05 11.68
C PRO A 12 -15.37 27.90 12.18
N ASN A 13 -15.90 26.75 12.57
CA ASN A 13 -15.13 25.62 13.14
C ASN A 13 -15.64 24.23 12.69
N LEU A 14 -16.44 24.15 11.62
CA LEU A 14 -16.87 22.85 11.10
C LEU A 14 -15.72 22.19 10.33
N ILE A 15 -15.18 21.10 10.87
CA ILE A 15 -14.31 20.19 10.12
C ILE A 15 -15.16 19.57 9.00
N ASP A 16 -14.71 19.71 7.77
CA ASP A 16 -15.43 19.29 6.56
C ASP A 16 -14.45 18.88 5.45
N GLY A 17 -14.98 18.36 4.34
CA GLY A 17 -14.19 18.01 3.17
C GLY A 17 -13.11 16.97 3.47
N GLU A 18 -11.88 17.23 2.99
CA GLU A 18 -10.74 16.32 3.17
C GLU A 18 -10.37 16.11 4.65
N ASP A 19 -10.49 17.13 5.50
CA ASP A 19 -10.13 16.99 6.93
C ASP A 19 -11.09 16.04 7.66
N LEU A 20 -12.39 16.13 7.34
CA LEU A 20 -13.37 15.20 7.89
C LEU A 20 -13.15 13.79 7.36
N LEU A 21 -12.81 13.65 6.08
CA LEU A 21 -12.46 12.37 5.46
C LEU A 21 -11.26 11.71 6.16
N ARG A 22 -10.20 12.49 6.41
CA ARG A 22 -9.00 12.04 7.16
C ARG A 22 -9.35 11.60 8.58
N LEU A 23 -10.23 12.32 9.24
CA LEU A 23 -10.67 11.98 10.59
C LEU A 23 -11.40 10.63 10.61
N VAL A 24 -12.30 10.38 9.66
CA VAL A 24 -12.98 9.09 9.54
C VAL A 24 -12.00 7.97 9.19
N ALA A 25 -11.07 8.22 8.28
CA ALA A 25 -10.04 7.24 7.91
C ALA A 25 -9.16 6.87 9.10
N THR A 26 -8.75 7.86 9.90
CA THR A 26 -7.94 7.67 11.11
C THR A 26 -8.71 6.89 12.17
N ALA A 27 -10.02 7.16 12.33
CA ALA A 27 -10.89 6.40 13.21
C ALA A 27 -11.02 4.92 12.78
N ALA A 28 -11.23 4.67 11.49
CA ALA A 28 -11.33 3.32 10.95
C ALA A 28 -10.01 2.52 11.16
N ARG A 29 -8.85 3.16 10.95
CA ARG A 29 -7.54 2.55 11.26
C ARG A 29 -7.43 2.22 12.75
N ALA A 30 -7.70 3.18 13.63
CA ALA A 30 -7.59 3.00 15.07
C ALA A 30 -8.48 1.86 15.58
N LEU A 31 -9.72 1.75 15.10
CA LEU A 31 -10.61 0.63 15.42
C LEU A 31 -10.06 -0.71 14.95
N SER A 32 -9.45 -0.76 13.76
CA SER A 32 -8.92 -1.99 13.20
C SER A 32 -7.70 -2.55 13.94
N GLU A 33 -7.07 -1.74 14.80
CA GLU A 33 -5.91 -2.11 15.62
C GLU A 33 -6.30 -2.52 17.05
N MET A 34 -7.58 -2.34 17.44
CA MET A 34 -8.05 -2.76 18.75
C MET A 34 -8.10 -4.29 18.83
N THR A 35 -7.27 -4.85 19.71
CA THR A 35 -7.06 -6.30 19.85
C THR A 35 -7.80 -6.93 21.04
N LEU A 36 -8.39 -6.13 21.93
CA LEU A 36 -9.08 -6.62 23.13
C LEU A 36 -10.57 -6.20 23.14
N PRO A 37 -11.51 -7.13 23.38
CA PRO A 37 -12.95 -6.84 23.52
C PRO A 37 -13.35 -5.99 24.75
N GLY A 38 -12.39 -5.42 25.47
CA GLY A 38 -12.57 -5.10 26.89
C GLY A 38 -12.46 -3.63 27.31
N ASP A 39 -12.06 -2.70 26.44
CA ASP A 39 -12.08 -1.28 26.80
C ASP A 39 -13.44 -0.69 26.38
N PRO A 40 -14.34 -0.34 27.32
CA PRO A 40 -15.68 0.17 26.99
C PRO A 40 -15.62 1.57 26.33
N VAL A 41 -14.44 2.19 26.28
CA VAL A 41 -14.25 3.55 25.75
C VAL A 41 -13.53 3.47 24.41
N TYR A 42 -14.21 3.91 23.35
CA TYR A 42 -13.56 4.09 22.06
C TYR A 42 -12.43 5.11 22.15
N PRO A 43 -11.33 4.93 21.39
CA PRO A 43 -10.29 5.94 21.28
C PRO A 43 -10.89 7.31 20.93
N ARG A 44 -10.34 8.38 21.50
CA ARG A 44 -10.86 9.75 21.33
C ARG A 44 -11.10 10.12 19.86
N VAL A 45 -10.17 9.75 18.98
CA VAL A 45 -10.25 10.01 17.53
C VAL A 45 -11.50 9.37 16.88
N VAL A 46 -11.90 8.19 17.36
CA VAL A 46 -13.08 7.47 16.87
C VAL A 46 -14.36 8.19 17.28
N GLN A 47 -14.45 8.60 18.55
CA GLN A 47 -15.61 9.36 19.02
C GLN A 47 -15.68 10.74 18.36
N GLN A 48 -14.54 11.40 18.13
CA GLN A 48 -14.48 12.66 17.39
C GLN A 48 -14.99 12.48 15.96
N ALA A 49 -14.56 11.43 15.25
CA ALA A 49 -15.05 11.15 13.91
C ALA A 49 -16.58 11.00 13.87
N LEU A 50 -17.16 10.21 14.79
CA LEU A 50 -18.61 10.10 14.89
C LEU A 50 -19.27 11.45 15.09
N ASN A 51 -18.83 12.22 16.09
CA ASN A 51 -19.45 13.51 16.42
C ASN A 51 -19.42 14.49 15.24
N HIS A 52 -18.28 14.59 14.53
CA HIS A 52 -18.14 15.51 13.40
C HIS A 52 -18.94 15.05 12.18
N VAL A 53 -18.97 13.74 11.88
CA VAL A 53 -19.78 13.21 10.77
C VAL A 53 -21.27 13.38 11.06
N SER A 54 -21.75 13.01 12.25
CA SER A 54 -23.16 13.18 12.62
C SER A 54 -23.57 14.66 12.54
N LEU A 55 -22.73 15.58 13.03
CA LEU A 55 -22.98 17.02 12.91
C LEU A 55 -23.03 17.47 11.44
N ALA A 56 -22.08 17.03 10.61
CA ALA A 56 -22.02 17.37 9.20
C ALA A 56 -23.23 16.85 8.40
N CYS A 57 -23.74 15.67 8.74
CA CYS A 57 -24.96 15.09 8.17
C CYS A 57 -26.20 15.87 8.61
N VAL A 58 -26.37 16.13 9.92
CA VAL A 58 -27.54 16.83 10.47
C VAL A 58 -27.66 18.24 9.89
N LEU A 59 -26.55 18.97 9.76
CA LEU A 59 -26.54 20.30 9.14
C LEU A 59 -26.98 20.31 7.67
N ARG A 60 -26.97 19.14 7.02
CA ARG A 60 -27.36 18.93 5.62
C ARG A 60 -28.66 18.15 5.46
N GLY A 61 -29.39 17.92 6.56
CA GLY A 61 -30.67 17.22 6.55
C GLY A 61 -30.59 15.69 6.40
N ASP A 62 -29.41 15.09 6.60
CA ASP A 62 -29.23 13.63 6.63
C ASP A 62 -29.12 13.18 8.11
N PRO A 63 -29.80 12.08 8.51
CA PRO A 63 -29.74 11.60 9.90
C PRO A 63 -28.33 11.19 10.33
N GLY A 64 -27.45 10.83 9.38
CA GLY A 64 -26.08 10.43 9.65
C GLY A 64 -25.97 9.15 10.49
N PRO A 65 -24.75 8.74 10.83
CA PRO A 65 -24.51 7.64 11.74
C PRO A 65 -24.79 8.06 13.20
N VAL A 66 -25.37 7.15 13.99
CA VAL A 66 -25.74 7.42 15.40
C VAL A 66 -24.85 6.71 16.43
N SER A 67 -23.96 5.83 15.97
CA SER A 67 -23.02 5.10 16.82
C SER A 67 -21.74 4.77 16.06
N VAL A 68 -20.68 4.34 16.75
CA VAL A 68 -19.42 3.95 16.10
C VAL A 68 -19.60 2.74 15.16
N PRO A 69 -20.30 1.65 15.54
CA PRO A 69 -20.60 0.57 14.60
C PRO A 69 -21.40 1.04 13.38
N ASP A 70 -22.33 1.98 13.58
CA ASP A 70 -23.13 2.55 12.50
C ASP A 70 -22.28 3.44 11.57
N LEU A 71 -21.33 4.23 12.10
CA LEU A 71 -20.35 4.98 11.31
C LEU A 71 -19.51 4.05 10.42
N MET A 72 -19.01 2.93 10.96
CA MET A 72 -18.24 1.97 10.16
C MET A 72 -19.12 1.29 9.09
N SER A 73 -20.36 0.95 9.44
CA SER A 73 -21.33 0.38 8.50
C SER A 73 -21.76 1.38 7.42
N TRP A 74 -21.82 2.66 7.75
CA TRP A 74 -22.07 3.76 6.83
C TRP A 74 -20.89 3.92 5.87
N ALA A 75 -19.67 3.97 6.40
CA ALA A 75 -18.43 4.07 5.61
C ALA A 75 -18.14 2.83 4.74
N ALA A 76 -18.75 1.68 5.05
CA ALA A 76 -18.67 0.46 4.25
C ALA A 76 -19.72 0.36 3.13
N ARG A 77 -20.85 1.07 3.28
CA ARG A 77 -21.98 1.01 2.33
C ARG A 77 -22.02 2.20 1.39
N LYS A 78 -21.63 3.38 1.85
CA LYS A 78 -21.70 4.62 1.06
C LYS A 78 -20.38 4.89 0.33
N PRO A 79 -20.35 4.88 -1.02
CA PRO A 79 -19.20 5.32 -1.78
C PRO A 79 -18.95 6.82 -1.56
N LEU A 80 -17.71 7.26 -1.73
CA LEU A 80 -17.29 8.61 -1.35
C LEU A 80 -18.04 9.74 -2.09
N ARG A 81 -18.50 9.51 -3.32
CA ARG A 81 -19.35 10.46 -4.05
C ARG A 81 -20.71 10.74 -3.40
N GLU A 82 -21.19 9.81 -2.56
CA GLU A 82 -22.47 9.94 -1.83
C GLU A 82 -22.27 10.59 -0.46
N TRP A 83 -21.03 10.92 -0.10
CA TRP A 83 -20.73 11.62 1.13
C TRP A 83 -21.07 13.10 0.93
N LEU A 84 -21.74 13.68 1.92
CA LEU A 84 -22.20 15.07 1.86
C LEU A 84 -21.08 16.08 2.14
N PHE A 85 -19.81 15.66 2.10
CA PHE A 85 -18.66 16.48 2.47
C PHE A 85 -18.16 17.23 1.25
N ASP A 86 -17.59 18.42 1.45
CA ASP A 86 -17.02 19.23 0.37
C ASP A 86 -15.63 18.68 -0.06
N ILE A 87 -15.64 17.51 -0.69
CA ILE A 87 -14.44 16.80 -1.17
C ILE A 87 -14.27 17.11 -2.67
N PRO A 88 -13.10 17.60 -3.11
CA PRO A 88 -12.86 17.80 -4.54
C PRO A 88 -13.02 16.49 -5.33
N ASP A 89 -13.71 16.53 -6.47
CA ASP A 89 -14.01 15.34 -7.29
C ASP A 89 -12.75 14.54 -7.67
N ASP A 90 -11.61 15.22 -7.84
CA ASP A 90 -10.35 14.57 -8.18
C ASP A 90 -9.55 14.07 -6.97
N ALA A 91 -9.93 14.48 -5.75
CA ALA A 91 -9.24 14.09 -4.52
C ALA A 91 -9.50 12.64 -4.12
N VAL A 92 -10.59 12.02 -4.57
CA VAL A 92 -10.99 10.66 -4.21
C VAL A 92 -11.24 9.79 -5.44
N ASP A 93 -11.25 8.48 -5.26
CA ASP A 93 -12.04 7.60 -6.10
C ASP A 93 -13.51 7.72 -5.66
N SER A 94 -14.37 8.21 -6.56
CA SER A 94 -15.78 8.51 -6.30
C SER A 94 -16.58 7.27 -5.92
N ASP A 95 -16.16 6.11 -6.39
CA ASP A 95 -16.89 4.85 -6.29
C ASP A 95 -16.37 3.98 -5.14
N GLY A 96 -15.20 4.33 -4.60
CA GLY A 96 -14.57 3.65 -3.48
C GLY A 96 -15.25 3.90 -2.14
N THR A 97 -15.08 2.95 -1.22
CA THR A 97 -15.48 3.05 0.19
C THR A 97 -14.25 3.08 1.10
N LEU A 98 -14.37 3.62 2.31
CA LEU A 98 -13.27 3.59 3.28
C LEU A 98 -13.19 2.27 4.04
N VAL A 99 -14.31 1.56 4.17
CA VAL A 99 -14.38 0.28 4.89
C VAL A 99 -14.86 -0.81 3.92
N ASP A 100 -14.25 -1.99 4.04
CA ASP A 100 -14.64 -3.17 3.29
C ASP A 100 -15.91 -3.78 3.89
N SER A 101 -16.96 -3.93 3.09
CA SER A 101 -18.28 -4.38 3.58
C SER A 101 -18.33 -5.84 4.05
N GLU A 102 -17.40 -6.70 3.62
CA GLU A 102 -17.37 -8.12 4.01
C GLU A 102 -16.46 -8.37 5.23
N THR A 103 -15.33 -7.65 5.33
CA THR A 103 -14.37 -7.81 6.43
C THR A 103 -14.48 -6.77 7.53
N MET A 104 -15.20 -5.66 7.28
CA MET A 104 -15.25 -4.47 8.14
C MET A 104 -13.86 -3.85 8.42
N MET A 105 -12.88 -4.13 7.57
CA MET A 105 -11.53 -3.58 7.68
C MET A 105 -11.36 -2.34 6.80
N PRO A 106 -10.48 -1.39 7.18
CA PRO A 106 -10.11 -0.26 6.32
C PRO A 106 -9.64 -0.73 4.94
N THR A 107 -10.14 -0.09 3.90
CA THR A 107 -9.66 -0.27 2.52
C THR A 107 -8.29 0.40 2.33
N GLN A 108 -7.62 0.11 1.22
CA GLN A 108 -6.35 0.78 0.92
C GLN A 108 -6.52 2.30 0.79
N GLN A 109 -7.59 2.76 0.13
CA GLN A 109 -7.87 4.19 0.01
C GLN A 109 -8.05 4.86 1.38
N CYS A 110 -8.70 4.18 2.33
CA CYS A 110 -8.77 4.65 3.71
C CYS A 110 -7.38 4.83 4.33
N LEU A 111 -6.51 3.84 4.19
CA LEU A 111 -5.15 3.90 4.74
C LEU A 111 -4.32 5.02 4.11
N GLU A 112 -4.45 5.28 2.81
CA GLU A 112 -3.76 6.39 2.13
C GLU A 112 -4.18 7.77 2.66
N TRP A 113 -5.44 7.93 3.06
CA TRP A 113 -5.91 9.16 3.71
C TRP A 113 -5.35 9.36 5.12
N VAL A 114 -5.04 8.28 5.83
CA VAL A 114 -4.36 8.35 7.11
C VAL A 114 -2.91 8.77 6.93
N VAL A 115 -2.17 8.10 6.05
CA VAL A 115 -0.73 8.34 5.81
C VAL A 115 -0.46 9.75 5.27
N SER A 116 -1.40 10.31 4.50
CA SER A 116 -1.25 11.66 3.95
C SER A 116 -1.62 12.78 4.93
N ALA A 117 -2.06 12.48 6.15
CA ALA A 117 -2.06 13.48 7.22
C ALA A 117 -0.60 13.82 7.51
N THR A 118 -0.28 15.10 7.68
CA THR A 118 1.07 15.66 7.83
C THR A 118 1.80 15.24 9.12
N ASP A 119 1.50 14.05 9.63
CA ASP A 119 2.08 13.47 10.83
C ASP A 119 3.29 12.62 10.45
N VAL A 120 4.42 13.30 10.29
CA VAL A 120 5.75 12.72 10.09
C VAL A 120 6.05 11.66 11.17
N VAL A 121 5.43 11.77 12.36
CA VAL A 121 5.58 10.82 13.46
C VAL A 121 4.83 9.50 13.19
N ALA A 122 3.66 9.54 12.55
CA ALA A 122 2.93 8.33 12.17
C ALA A 122 3.65 7.58 11.04
N GLU A 123 4.17 8.29 10.03
CA GLU A 123 5.03 7.72 8.98
C GLU A 123 6.31 7.10 9.60
N GLN A 124 6.89 7.72 10.64
CA GLN A 124 8.07 7.20 11.34
C GLN A 124 7.79 5.99 12.25
N ILE A 125 6.60 5.90 12.86
CA ILE A 125 6.21 4.75 13.70
C ILE A 125 5.87 3.53 12.82
N GLU A 126 5.21 3.73 11.67
CA GLU A 126 4.90 2.63 10.73
C GLU A 126 6.16 2.16 9.99
N ASN A 127 7.06 3.08 9.62
CA ASN A 127 8.36 2.74 9.04
C ASN A 127 9.44 2.40 10.07
N LYS A 128 9.09 2.32 11.37
CA LYS A 128 10.06 2.02 12.43
C LYS A 128 10.86 0.76 12.11
N TRP A 129 10.18 -0.31 11.67
CA TRP A 129 10.84 -1.59 11.36
C TRP A 129 11.83 -1.46 10.19
N LEU A 130 11.45 -0.77 9.12
CA LEU A 130 12.35 -0.52 7.99
C LEU A 130 13.52 0.39 8.36
N PHE A 131 13.26 1.43 9.17
CA PHE A 131 14.28 2.36 9.63
C PHE A 131 15.28 1.69 10.58
N GLU A 132 14.81 0.88 11.52
CA GLU A 132 15.67 0.10 12.41
C GLU A 132 16.50 -0.92 11.63
N ALA A 133 15.89 -1.63 10.66
CA ALA A 133 16.61 -2.55 9.79
C ALA A 133 17.66 -1.83 8.93
N MET A 134 17.30 -0.70 8.35
CA MET A 134 18.21 0.17 7.59
C MET A 134 19.41 0.57 8.46
N ARG A 135 19.16 1.13 9.64
CA ARG A 135 20.24 1.54 10.56
C ARG A 135 21.14 0.38 10.98
N ALA A 136 20.56 -0.80 11.25
CA ALA A 136 21.34 -1.98 11.61
C ALA A 136 22.23 -2.45 10.45
N CYS A 137 21.70 -2.45 9.23
CA CYS A 137 22.43 -2.81 8.03
C CYS A 137 23.45 -1.75 7.59
N GLU A 138 23.22 -0.46 7.86
CA GLU A 138 24.19 0.62 7.67
C GLU A 138 25.38 0.45 8.62
N LEU A 139 25.13 0.21 9.91
CA LEU A 139 26.19 -0.01 10.90
C LEU A 139 27.03 -1.26 10.60
N ALA A 140 26.40 -2.29 10.02
CA ALA A 140 27.07 -3.51 9.58
C ALA A 140 27.64 -3.43 8.16
N GLU A 141 27.52 -2.28 7.48
CA GLU A 141 27.94 -2.08 6.07
C GLU A 141 27.43 -3.17 5.12
N SER A 142 26.19 -3.65 5.34
CA SER A 142 25.59 -4.75 4.60
C SER A 142 24.28 -4.36 3.88
N PRO A 143 24.37 -3.73 2.69
CA PRO A 143 23.20 -3.45 1.85
C PRO A 143 22.43 -4.71 1.42
N LEU A 144 23.13 -5.83 1.28
CA LEU A 144 22.52 -7.11 0.91
C LEU A 144 21.61 -7.64 2.02
N ALA A 145 21.98 -7.45 3.30
CA ALA A 145 21.13 -7.82 4.42
C ALA A 145 19.83 -7.02 4.45
N TYR A 146 19.89 -5.71 4.15
CA TYR A 146 18.68 -4.88 4.03
C TYR A 146 17.77 -5.38 2.90
N THR A 147 18.36 -5.71 1.75
CA THR A 147 17.65 -6.27 0.59
C THR A 147 16.99 -7.61 0.94
N ALA A 148 17.70 -8.50 1.63
CA ALA A 148 17.17 -9.79 2.07
C ALA A 148 16.04 -9.62 3.10
N PHE A 149 16.17 -8.68 4.03
CA PHE A 149 15.14 -8.34 5.00
C PHE A 149 13.87 -7.82 4.31
N ARG A 150 13.98 -6.80 3.46
CA ARG A 150 12.83 -6.22 2.76
C ARG A 150 12.15 -7.25 1.85
N ARG A 151 12.92 -8.02 1.08
CA ARG A 151 12.39 -9.11 0.26
C ARG A 151 11.65 -10.15 1.09
N THR A 152 12.16 -10.49 2.26
CA THR A 152 11.50 -11.43 3.17
C THR A 152 10.12 -10.93 3.61
N LEU A 153 9.99 -9.65 3.98
CA LEU A 153 8.68 -9.06 4.34
C LEU A 153 7.69 -9.07 3.17
N ILE A 154 8.19 -8.98 1.93
CA ILE A 154 7.35 -8.96 0.73
C ILE A 154 6.93 -10.37 0.31
N GLU A 155 7.86 -11.31 0.27
CA GLU A 155 7.64 -12.64 -0.32
C GLU A 155 7.15 -13.67 0.70
N LYS A 156 7.35 -13.43 2.01
CA LYS A 156 6.99 -14.37 3.09
C LYS A 156 6.08 -13.75 4.15
N PRO A 157 4.94 -13.14 3.79
CA PRO A 157 4.05 -12.50 4.79
C PRO A 157 3.43 -13.48 5.79
N VAL A 158 3.50 -14.78 5.51
CA VAL A 158 3.05 -15.88 6.36
C VAL A 158 4.11 -16.97 6.36
N MET A 159 4.39 -17.54 7.53
CA MET A 159 5.30 -18.67 7.67
C MET A 159 4.91 -19.56 8.87
N THR A 160 5.40 -20.79 8.90
CA THR A 160 5.33 -21.64 10.11
C THR A 160 6.47 -21.31 11.07
N GLY A 161 6.33 -21.68 12.34
CA GLY A 161 7.43 -21.54 13.31
C GLY A 161 8.72 -22.27 12.87
N ARG A 162 8.60 -23.40 12.17
CA ARG A 162 9.74 -24.13 11.57
C ARG A 162 10.41 -23.31 10.48
N GLN A 163 9.62 -22.71 9.58
CA GLN A 163 10.14 -21.84 8.53
C GLN A 163 10.82 -20.60 9.10
N GLN A 164 10.26 -20.01 10.18
CA GLN A 164 10.90 -18.89 10.86
C GLN A 164 12.27 -19.28 11.44
N ARG A 165 12.37 -20.41 12.14
CA ARG A 165 13.67 -20.87 12.67
C ARG A 165 14.70 -21.07 11.56
N ALA A 166 14.33 -21.78 10.49
CA ALA A 166 15.22 -21.98 9.34
C ALA A 166 15.63 -20.69 8.64
N LEU A 167 14.74 -19.68 8.63
CA LEU A 167 15.03 -18.36 8.08
C LEU A 167 15.99 -17.57 8.97
N LEU A 168 15.81 -17.66 10.28
CA LEU A 168 16.70 -17.03 11.24
C LEU A 168 18.07 -17.69 11.21
N ASP A 169 18.22 -18.95 10.83
CA ASP A 169 19.53 -19.59 10.64
C ASP A 169 20.30 -19.10 9.38
N ASN A 170 19.74 -18.18 8.59
CA ASN A 170 20.42 -17.58 7.43
C ASN A 170 21.26 -16.37 7.84
N ASP A 171 22.57 -16.44 7.61
CA ASP A 171 23.55 -15.38 7.88
C ASP A 171 23.27 -14.09 7.09
N ASP A 172 22.59 -14.16 5.93
CA ASP A 172 22.21 -12.96 5.14
C ASP A 172 21.33 -11.98 5.93
N LEU A 173 20.66 -12.43 6.99
CA LEU A 173 19.73 -11.63 7.78
C LEU A 173 20.30 -11.19 9.13
N ASP A 174 21.57 -11.49 9.43
CA ASP A 174 22.18 -11.30 10.75
C ASP A 174 21.93 -9.93 11.38
N PRO A 175 22.17 -8.78 10.70
CA PRO A 175 21.92 -7.46 11.29
C PRO A 175 20.46 -7.20 11.62
N THR A 176 19.53 -7.95 11.02
CA THR A 176 18.08 -7.72 11.09
C THR A 176 17.32 -8.85 11.79
N ARG A 177 18.02 -9.88 12.29
CA ARG A 177 17.43 -11.13 12.81
C ARG A 177 16.39 -10.89 13.92
N GLU A 178 16.72 -10.04 14.89
CA GLU A 178 15.83 -9.69 15.99
C GLU A 178 14.63 -8.84 15.53
N ILE A 179 14.89 -7.87 14.65
CA ILE A 179 13.87 -6.99 14.05
C ILE A 179 12.86 -7.83 13.28
N LEU A 180 13.34 -8.75 12.45
CA LEU A 180 12.53 -9.65 11.66
C LEU A 180 11.64 -10.51 12.56
N THR A 181 12.15 -11.02 13.67
CA THR A 181 11.36 -11.83 14.60
C THR A 181 10.17 -11.04 15.16
N GLN A 182 10.36 -9.77 15.49
CA GLN A 182 9.31 -8.90 16.02
C GLN A 182 8.28 -8.46 14.97
N CYS A 183 8.61 -8.56 13.69
CA CYS A 183 7.70 -8.27 12.59
C CYS A 183 6.58 -9.31 12.42
N TYR A 184 6.71 -10.51 13.04
CA TYR A 184 5.72 -11.59 12.94
C TYR A 184 5.02 -11.84 14.26
N LEU A 185 3.70 -12.06 14.20
CA LEU A 185 2.87 -12.49 15.31
C LEU A 185 2.19 -13.82 15.01
N PRO A 186 1.83 -14.60 16.06
CA PRO A 186 0.93 -15.74 15.90
C PRO A 186 -0.35 -15.36 15.17
N ALA A 187 -0.78 -16.19 14.24
CA ALA A 187 -2.02 -16.01 13.52
C ALA A 187 -3.22 -16.12 14.47
N SER A 188 -4.18 -15.20 14.34
CA SER A 188 -5.41 -15.25 15.14
C SER A 188 -6.23 -16.50 14.80
N ALA A 189 -6.75 -17.19 15.81
CA ALA A 189 -7.64 -18.34 15.62
C ALA A 189 -8.88 -17.99 14.76
N ALA A 190 -9.30 -16.72 14.70
CA ALA A 190 -10.39 -16.26 13.85
C ALA A 190 -10.13 -16.44 12.33
N LEU A 191 -8.86 -16.57 11.93
CA LEU A 191 -8.46 -16.84 10.54
C LEU A 191 -8.42 -18.35 10.22
N SER A 192 -8.64 -19.21 11.23
CA SER A 192 -8.58 -20.65 11.07
C SER A 192 -9.96 -21.25 10.77
N VAL A 193 -9.99 -22.21 9.85
CA VAL A 193 -11.15 -23.06 9.59
C VAL A 193 -10.75 -24.50 9.85
N LYS A 194 -11.38 -25.14 10.85
CA LYS A 194 -11.06 -26.51 11.28
C LYS A 194 -9.57 -26.73 11.59
N GLY A 195 -8.91 -25.74 12.19
CA GLY A 195 -7.49 -25.82 12.58
C GLY A 195 -6.50 -25.50 11.46
N ALA A 196 -6.97 -25.27 10.23
CA ALA A 196 -6.13 -24.90 9.09
C ALA A 196 -6.26 -23.41 8.75
N PHE A 197 -5.15 -22.82 8.29
CA PHE A 197 -5.06 -21.44 7.82
C PHE A 197 -4.85 -21.42 6.31
N ALA A 198 -5.69 -20.68 5.59
CA ALA A 198 -5.57 -20.55 4.13
C ALA A 198 -4.75 -19.32 3.76
N THR A 199 -3.78 -19.48 2.86
CA THR A 199 -3.03 -18.35 2.27
C THR A 199 -3.58 -17.98 0.90
N CYS A 200 -3.47 -16.72 0.52
CA CYS A 200 -3.78 -16.26 -0.83
C CYS A 200 -2.70 -16.76 -1.80
N ARG A 201 -3.11 -17.36 -2.93
CA ARG A 201 -2.19 -17.79 -4.00
C ARG A 201 -1.34 -16.65 -4.55
N ARG A 202 -1.89 -15.42 -4.61
CA ARG A 202 -1.26 -14.28 -5.30
C ARG A 202 -0.30 -13.50 -4.42
N CYS A 203 -0.63 -13.27 -3.15
CA CYS A 203 0.20 -12.46 -2.25
C CYS A 203 0.77 -13.20 -1.05
N GLY A 204 0.35 -14.45 -0.80
CA GLY A 204 0.81 -15.22 0.36
C GLY A 204 0.20 -14.84 1.71
N CYS A 205 -0.48 -13.71 1.85
CA CYS A 205 -1.17 -13.32 3.09
C CYS A 205 -2.24 -14.35 3.50
N LEU A 206 -2.55 -14.41 4.80
CA LEU A 206 -3.68 -15.19 5.28
C LEU A 206 -4.99 -14.64 4.72
N LEU A 207 -5.89 -15.57 4.37
CA LEU A 207 -7.23 -15.26 3.91
C LEU A 207 -8.17 -15.15 5.11
N VAL A 208 -9.05 -14.14 5.07
CA VAL A 208 -10.14 -14.00 6.03
C VAL A 208 -11.26 -14.96 5.61
N PRO A 209 -11.63 -15.94 6.44
CA PRO A 209 -12.77 -16.78 6.16
C PRO A 209 -14.06 -15.95 6.23
N LEU A 210 -14.88 -16.06 5.20
CA LEU A 210 -16.22 -15.48 5.15
C LEU A 210 -17.27 -16.56 5.42
N ASN A 211 -18.53 -16.13 5.52
CA ASN A 211 -19.66 -17.04 5.49
C ASN A 211 -19.64 -17.93 4.23
N SER A 212 -20.31 -19.09 4.32
CA SER A 212 -20.46 -20.06 3.23
C SER A 212 -19.15 -20.63 2.65
N GLY A 213 -18.07 -20.68 3.45
CA GLY A 213 -16.79 -21.27 3.03
C GLY A 213 -16.02 -20.46 1.99
N ARG A 214 -16.41 -19.19 1.77
CA ARG A 214 -15.68 -18.25 0.91
C ARG A 214 -14.52 -17.62 1.68
N TYR A 215 -13.62 -17.00 0.95
CA TYR A 215 -12.46 -16.31 1.51
C TYR A 215 -12.34 -14.90 0.93
N ARG A 216 -11.78 -13.98 1.73
CA ARG A 216 -11.40 -12.64 1.30
C ARG A 216 -9.92 -12.39 1.59
N CYS A 217 -9.20 -11.89 0.59
CA CYS A 217 -7.85 -11.39 0.80
C CYS A 217 -7.91 -9.98 1.40
N GLU A 218 -6.98 -9.63 2.28
CA GLU A 218 -6.89 -8.29 2.84
C GLU A 218 -6.32 -7.26 1.84
N LEU A 219 -5.46 -7.69 0.93
CA LEU A 219 -4.80 -6.80 -0.02
C LEU A 219 -5.72 -6.46 -1.17
N ASP A 220 -5.90 -5.16 -1.40
CA ASP A 220 -6.76 -4.61 -2.45
C ASP A 220 -6.40 -5.19 -3.83
N ARG A 221 -5.11 -5.26 -4.18
CA ARG A 221 -4.61 -5.84 -5.44
C ARG A 221 -5.14 -7.24 -5.73
N CYS A 222 -5.37 -8.04 -4.68
CA CYS A 222 -5.86 -9.41 -4.80
C CYS A 222 -7.39 -9.48 -4.93
N ARG A 223 -8.13 -8.51 -4.38
CA ARG A 223 -9.61 -8.48 -4.38
C ARG A 223 -10.24 -8.26 -5.76
N ARG A 224 -9.45 -7.77 -6.72
CA ARG A 224 -9.87 -7.57 -8.13
C ARG A 224 -10.17 -8.86 -8.88
N HIS A 225 -9.76 -10.00 -8.34
CA HIS A 225 -9.95 -11.30 -8.93
C HIS A 225 -10.57 -12.26 -7.90
N PRO A 226 -11.23 -13.33 -8.35
CA PRO A 226 -11.65 -14.39 -7.46
C PRO A 226 -10.49 -14.87 -6.58
N VAL A 227 -10.77 -15.05 -5.28
CA VAL A 227 -9.76 -15.48 -4.33
C VAL A 227 -9.42 -16.95 -4.59
N GLU A 228 -8.15 -17.21 -4.84
CA GLU A 228 -7.60 -18.55 -4.93
C GLU A 228 -6.77 -18.88 -3.70
N VAL A 229 -7.04 -20.05 -3.11
CA VAL A 229 -6.24 -20.60 -2.01
C VAL A 229 -4.90 -21.08 -2.57
N GLY A 230 -3.81 -20.58 -1.99
CA GLY A 230 -2.44 -21.00 -2.26
C GLY A 230 -2.10 -22.26 -1.49
N HIS A 231 -1.94 -22.10 -0.17
CA HIS A 231 -1.60 -23.19 0.74
C HIS A 231 -2.59 -23.26 1.90
N LEU A 232 -2.74 -24.47 2.45
CA LEU A 232 -3.40 -24.72 3.72
C LEU A 232 -2.34 -25.12 4.74
N LEU A 233 -2.19 -24.30 5.78
CA LEU A 233 -1.21 -24.50 6.85
C LEU A 233 -1.92 -25.04 8.10
N ASP A 234 -1.45 -26.17 8.63
CA ASP A 234 -1.98 -26.76 9.86
C ASP A 234 -1.43 -25.99 11.08
N GLY A 235 -2.33 -25.35 11.82
CA GLY A 235 -1.99 -24.55 13.00
C GLY A 235 -1.40 -25.32 14.17
N SER A 236 -1.60 -26.65 14.21
CA SER A 236 -1.09 -27.52 15.27
C SER A 236 0.32 -28.04 14.99
N ARG A 237 0.82 -27.86 13.75
CA ARG A 237 2.11 -28.38 13.30
C ARG A 237 3.16 -27.27 13.22
N ASP A 238 4.41 -27.69 13.13
CA ASP A 238 5.54 -26.83 12.76
C ASP A 238 5.74 -25.58 13.63
N GLY A 239 5.28 -25.62 14.89
CA GLY A 239 5.36 -24.48 15.81
C GLY A 239 4.33 -23.38 15.54
N GLY A 240 3.22 -23.69 14.88
CA GLY A 240 2.12 -22.77 14.60
C GLY A 240 2.33 -21.94 13.35
N VAL A 241 1.33 -21.10 13.04
CA VAL A 241 1.35 -20.17 11.90
C VAL A 241 1.61 -18.76 12.42
N LEU A 242 2.59 -18.11 11.80
CA LEU A 242 2.98 -16.74 12.03
C LEU A 242 2.62 -15.90 10.81
N GLN A 243 2.20 -14.66 11.04
CA GLN A 243 1.93 -13.69 9.99
C GLN A 243 2.57 -12.36 10.35
N LEU A 244 2.96 -11.58 9.34
CA LEU A 244 3.46 -10.24 9.55
C LEU A 244 2.46 -9.36 10.30
N LEU A 245 2.92 -8.35 11.01
CA LEU A 245 2.07 -7.27 11.53
C LEU A 245 1.22 -6.69 10.39
N ARG A 246 -0.05 -6.36 10.67
CA ARG A 246 -0.97 -5.85 9.64
C ARG A 246 -0.43 -4.61 8.91
N PRO A 247 0.16 -3.60 9.59
CA PRO A 247 0.77 -2.46 8.88
C PRO A 247 1.83 -2.89 7.87
N LEU A 248 2.68 -3.87 8.21
CA LEU A 248 3.69 -4.39 7.29
C LEU A 248 3.07 -5.08 6.08
N ARG A 249 1.97 -5.82 6.25
CA ARG A 249 1.26 -6.44 5.12
C ARG A 249 0.66 -5.39 4.18
N MET A 250 0.06 -4.34 4.75
CA MET A 250 -0.62 -3.30 3.98
C MET A 250 0.36 -2.36 3.26
N PHE A 251 1.45 -1.98 3.91
CA PHE A 251 2.34 -0.93 3.41
C PHE A 251 3.69 -1.43 2.87
N ILE A 252 4.12 -2.65 3.24
CA ILE A 252 5.36 -3.24 2.74
C ILE A 252 5.05 -4.39 1.78
N THR A 253 4.35 -5.43 2.24
CA THR A 253 4.06 -6.62 1.40
C THR A 253 3.24 -6.24 0.17
N GLY A 254 2.11 -5.56 0.34
CA GLY A 254 1.22 -5.22 -0.76
C GLY A 254 1.91 -4.44 -1.89
N PRO A 255 2.45 -3.23 -1.60
CA PRO A 255 3.18 -2.45 -2.59
C PRO A 255 4.44 -3.14 -3.10
N GLY A 256 5.21 -3.78 -2.22
CA GLY A 256 6.46 -4.44 -2.58
C GLY A 256 6.30 -5.61 -3.55
N LEU A 257 5.13 -6.24 -3.61
CA LEU A 257 4.86 -7.24 -4.63
C LEU A 257 4.89 -6.66 -6.05
N ALA A 258 4.51 -5.39 -6.25
CA ALA A 258 4.65 -4.74 -7.55
C ALA A 258 6.13 -4.53 -7.94
N GLU A 259 6.99 -4.22 -6.96
CA GLU A 259 8.44 -4.10 -7.15
C GLU A 259 9.04 -5.44 -7.60
N VAL A 260 8.71 -6.53 -6.90
CA VAL A 260 9.20 -7.89 -7.20
C VAL A 260 8.63 -8.42 -8.52
N ASP A 261 7.36 -8.15 -8.83
CA ASP A 261 6.75 -8.52 -10.11
C ASP A 261 7.42 -7.81 -11.29
N LEU A 262 7.77 -6.52 -11.12
CA LEU A 262 8.52 -5.76 -12.12
C LEU A 262 9.96 -6.27 -12.28
N GLU A 263 10.64 -6.57 -11.17
CA GLU A 263 11.96 -7.21 -11.20
C GLU A 263 11.93 -8.49 -12.04
N ARG A 264 10.98 -9.39 -11.75
CA ARG A 264 10.82 -10.66 -12.46
C ARG A 264 10.56 -10.44 -13.95
N SER A 265 9.78 -9.41 -14.30
CA SER A 265 9.47 -9.06 -15.69
C SER A 265 10.67 -8.50 -16.45
N LEU A 266 11.55 -7.76 -15.79
CA LEU A 266 12.81 -7.25 -16.35
C LEU A 266 13.87 -8.35 -16.51
N ARG A 267 13.88 -9.34 -15.62
CA ARG A 267 14.74 -10.53 -15.70
C ARG A 267 14.25 -11.60 -16.67
N ALA A 268 13.03 -11.47 -17.18
CA ALA A 268 12.43 -12.49 -18.03
C ALA A 268 13.24 -12.71 -19.33
N PRO A 269 13.24 -13.93 -19.89
CA PRO A 269 13.93 -14.23 -21.13
C PRO A 269 13.55 -13.24 -22.23
N GLY A 270 14.55 -12.74 -22.95
CA GLY A 270 14.39 -11.73 -24.00
C GLY A 270 14.66 -10.30 -23.53
N ARG A 271 14.63 -10.03 -22.21
CA ARG A 271 15.18 -8.80 -21.63
C ARG A 271 16.51 -9.05 -20.93
N ASP A 272 16.58 -10.15 -20.18
CA ASP A 272 17.80 -10.63 -19.50
C ASP A 272 18.54 -9.52 -18.72
N LEU A 273 17.77 -8.57 -18.19
CA LEU A 273 18.32 -7.48 -17.39
C LEU A 273 18.63 -7.98 -15.98
N SER A 274 19.54 -7.28 -15.30
CA SER A 274 19.88 -7.53 -13.90
C SER A 274 19.54 -6.32 -13.04
N PRO A 275 18.27 -6.13 -12.65
CA PRO A 275 17.91 -5.07 -11.74
C PRO A 275 18.58 -5.25 -10.38
N GLN A 276 19.07 -4.15 -9.83
CA GLN A 276 19.41 -4.00 -8.42
C GLN A 276 18.16 -3.52 -7.68
N MET A 277 17.74 -4.25 -6.66
CA MET A 277 16.63 -3.86 -5.79
C MET A 277 17.12 -2.97 -4.66
N TRP A 278 16.33 -1.96 -4.29
CA TRP A 278 16.52 -1.08 -3.12
C TRP A 278 17.96 -0.55 -2.92
N PRO A 279 18.61 0.00 -3.97
CA PRO A 279 19.97 0.55 -3.86
C PRO A 279 20.11 1.60 -2.74
N GLU A 280 21.28 1.61 -2.08
CA GLU A 280 21.61 2.56 -1.00
C GLU A 280 20.51 2.64 0.05
N TYR A 281 20.13 1.47 0.58
CA TYR A 281 19.09 1.31 1.60
C TYR A 281 17.78 2.02 1.21
N ASP A 282 17.17 1.61 0.09
CA ASP A 282 15.85 2.10 -0.33
C ASP A 282 15.84 3.54 -0.87
N THR A 283 16.90 3.95 -1.56
CA THR A 283 16.89 5.25 -2.24
C THR A 283 15.90 5.25 -3.41
N TYR A 284 15.86 4.16 -4.17
CA TYR A 284 14.84 3.86 -5.20
C TYR A 284 14.45 2.39 -5.05
N ASP A 285 13.36 1.95 -5.68
CA ASP A 285 12.94 0.55 -5.60
C ASP A 285 13.75 -0.36 -6.54
N LEU A 286 14.01 0.10 -7.78
CA LEU A 286 14.85 -0.64 -8.74
C LEU A 286 15.85 0.28 -9.46
N ARG A 287 17.03 -0.27 -9.76
CA ARG A 287 18.03 0.34 -10.64
C ARG A 287 18.54 -0.68 -11.65
N PHE A 288 18.56 -0.34 -12.94
CA PHE A 288 19.06 -1.24 -13.99
C PHE A 288 19.63 -0.47 -15.17
N VAL A 289 20.33 -1.17 -16.07
CA VAL A 289 21.00 -0.57 -17.23
C VAL A 289 20.44 -1.18 -18.52
N VAL A 290 20.15 -0.33 -19.51
CA VAL A 290 19.79 -0.73 -20.88
C VAL A 290 20.74 -0.03 -21.85
N GLY A 291 21.64 -0.79 -22.47
CA GLY A 291 22.75 -0.22 -23.26
C GLY A 291 23.66 0.62 -22.36
N ALA A 292 23.75 1.93 -22.64
CA ALA A 292 24.50 2.88 -21.81
C ALA A 292 23.62 3.68 -20.83
N ILE A 293 22.29 3.46 -20.84
CA ILE A 293 21.34 4.24 -20.06
C ILE A 293 21.03 3.54 -18.74
N VAL A 294 21.29 4.23 -17.64
CA VAL A 294 20.93 3.81 -16.29
C VAL A 294 19.54 4.34 -15.93
N TRP A 295 18.67 3.43 -15.53
CA TRP A 295 17.32 3.71 -15.04
C TRP A 295 17.25 3.63 -13.51
N ALA A 296 16.57 4.59 -12.89
CA ALA A 296 16.10 4.53 -11.51
C ALA A 296 14.56 4.51 -11.50
N ILE A 297 13.98 3.51 -10.84
CA ILE A 297 12.54 3.30 -10.79
C ILE A 297 12.07 3.36 -9.34
N ASP A 298 10.99 4.09 -9.14
CA ASP A 298 10.25 4.14 -7.88
C ASP A 298 8.83 3.61 -8.16
N VAL A 299 8.48 2.47 -7.59
CA VAL A 299 7.21 1.79 -7.78
C VAL A 299 6.24 2.26 -6.70
N LYS A 300 5.01 2.60 -7.10
CA LYS A 300 3.97 3.04 -6.20
C LYS A 300 2.66 2.36 -6.53
N ASP A 301 2.20 1.54 -5.60
CA ASP A 301 0.90 0.88 -5.72
C ASP A 301 -0.17 1.68 -4.96
N HIS A 302 -0.46 2.90 -5.41
CA HIS A 302 -1.46 3.78 -4.78
C HIS A 302 -2.82 3.67 -5.49
N ALA A 303 -3.89 3.58 -4.71
CA ALA A 303 -5.27 3.69 -5.21
C ALA A 303 -5.61 5.13 -5.60
N ASN A 304 -5.17 6.11 -4.81
CA ASN A 304 -5.53 7.51 -5.01
C ASN A 304 -4.41 8.31 -5.75
N PRO A 305 -4.60 8.63 -7.04
CA PRO A 305 -3.60 9.37 -7.82
C PRO A 305 -3.39 10.81 -7.33
N ALA A 306 -4.40 11.46 -6.75
CA ALA A 306 -4.25 12.82 -6.23
C ALA A 306 -3.35 12.85 -5.00
N LEU A 307 -3.56 11.93 -4.05
CA LEU A 307 -2.67 11.79 -2.89
C LEU A 307 -1.25 11.40 -3.31
N LEU A 308 -1.10 10.50 -4.29
CA LEU A 308 0.20 10.16 -4.85
C LEU A 308 0.92 11.39 -5.44
N GLY A 309 0.20 12.23 -6.20
CA GLY A 309 0.74 13.46 -6.78
C GLY A 309 1.18 14.48 -5.72
N ARG A 310 0.33 14.72 -4.71
CA ARG A 310 0.58 15.69 -3.62
C ARG A 310 1.78 15.29 -2.76
N ASN A 311 1.97 13.99 -2.56
CA ASN A 311 3.05 13.43 -1.75
C ASN A 311 4.31 13.09 -2.54
N ALA A 312 4.30 13.29 -3.87
CA ALA A 312 5.45 13.00 -4.70
C ALA A 312 6.65 13.85 -4.27
N LYS A 313 7.82 13.21 -4.18
CA LYS A 313 9.09 13.83 -3.84
C LYS A 313 10.01 13.79 -5.07
N PRO A 314 10.95 14.74 -5.22
CA PRO A 314 11.98 14.64 -6.24
C PRO A 314 12.74 13.31 -6.11
N PHE A 315 13.09 12.71 -7.25
CA PHE A 315 14.02 11.59 -7.25
C PHE A 315 15.35 12.06 -6.65
N ARG A 316 15.82 11.34 -5.62
CA ARG A 316 17.19 11.49 -5.13
C ARG A 316 18.16 11.29 -6.30
N ARG A 317 19.38 11.84 -6.24
CA ARG A 317 20.33 11.77 -7.37
C ARG A 317 21.42 10.71 -7.21
N ARG A 318 21.49 10.08 -6.04
CA ARG A 318 22.47 9.03 -5.72
C ARG A 318 21.73 7.75 -5.33
N PRO A 319 22.05 6.58 -5.90
CA PRO A 319 23.04 6.38 -6.97
C PRO A 319 22.66 7.11 -8.27
N ALA A 320 23.68 7.41 -9.08
CA ALA A 320 23.50 8.13 -10.34
C ALA A 320 22.66 7.29 -11.33
N TYR A 321 21.83 8.01 -12.08
CA TYR A 321 21.02 7.50 -13.19
C TYR A 321 20.90 8.55 -14.29
N ASP A 322 20.56 8.10 -15.50
CA ASP A 322 20.28 8.96 -16.65
C ASP A 322 18.78 9.23 -16.79
N ARG A 323 17.95 8.23 -16.45
CA ARG A 323 16.49 8.31 -16.51
C ARG A 323 15.86 7.85 -15.21
N ALA A 324 14.78 8.52 -14.83
CA ALA A 324 13.96 8.11 -13.70
C ALA A 324 12.48 8.09 -14.06
N ALA A 325 11.74 7.15 -13.49
CA ALA A 325 10.30 7.06 -13.64
C ALA A 325 9.63 6.59 -12.35
N LEU A 326 8.50 7.21 -12.05
CA LEU A 326 7.53 6.70 -11.09
C LEU A 326 6.68 5.66 -11.83
N VAL A 327 6.61 4.44 -11.31
CA VAL A 327 5.90 3.33 -11.93
C VAL A 327 4.72 2.91 -11.07
N VAL A 328 3.53 2.91 -11.66
CA VAL A 328 2.32 2.43 -10.99
C VAL A 328 1.86 1.14 -11.68
N PRO A 329 1.41 0.10 -10.97
CA PRO A 329 0.90 -1.11 -11.62
C PRO A 329 -0.23 -0.80 -12.61
N TYR A 330 -0.19 -1.40 -13.80
CA TYR A 330 -1.14 -1.15 -14.89
C TYR A 330 -2.60 -1.28 -14.46
N TYR A 331 -2.89 -2.22 -13.55
CA TYR A 331 -4.26 -2.43 -13.08
C TYR A 331 -4.86 -1.17 -12.41
N ARG A 332 -4.07 -0.27 -11.83
CA ARG A 332 -4.58 1.00 -11.27
C ARG A 332 -5.12 1.94 -12.34
N PHE A 333 -4.53 1.89 -13.53
CA PHE A 333 -5.04 2.61 -14.70
C PHE A 333 -6.29 1.95 -15.28
N GLN A 334 -6.49 0.65 -15.04
CA GLN A 334 -7.73 -0.05 -15.40
C GLN A 334 -8.88 0.30 -14.44
N ASP A 335 -8.57 0.46 -13.16
CA ASP A 335 -9.58 0.85 -12.16
C ASP A 335 -10.01 2.31 -12.35
N ARG A 336 -9.08 3.18 -12.76
CA ARG A 336 -9.32 4.61 -12.95
C ARG A 336 -8.66 5.11 -14.23
N GLU A 337 -9.46 5.28 -15.28
CA GLU A 337 -8.95 5.70 -16.60
C GLU A 337 -8.23 7.05 -16.58
N ASP A 338 -8.61 7.95 -15.68
CA ASP A 338 -8.01 9.28 -15.56
C ASP A 338 -6.85 9.39 -14.56
N TYR A 339 -6.33 8.24 -14.07
CA TYR A 339 -5.28 8.17 -13.05
C TYR A 339 -4.10 9.11 -13.34
N LYS A 340 -3.55 9.04 -14.56
CA LYS A 340 -2.40 9.87 -14.98
C LYS A 340 -2.72 11.36 -14.97
N ARG A 341 -3.91 11.74 -15.44
CA ARG A 341 -4.37 13.13 -15.50
C ARG A 341 -4.52 13.72 -14.10
N VAL A 342 -5.15 12.97 -13.19
CA VAL A 342 -5.37 13.39 -11.81
C VAL A 342 -4.05 13.51 -11.05
N PHE A 343 -3.13 12.56 -11.23
CA PHE A 343 -1.78 12.63 -10.67
C PHE A 343 -1.05 13.89 -11.12
N ILE A 344 -1.00 14.18 -12.42
CA ILE A 344 -0.29 15.35 -12.97
C ILE A 344 -0.90 16.65 -12.44
N ARG A 345 -2.23 16.75 -12.37
CA ARG A 345 -2.93 17.94 -11.85
C ARG A 345 -2.60 18.21 -10.38
N ASN A 346 -2.40 17.15 -9.60
CA ASN A 346 -2.13 17.22 -8.17
C ASN A 346 -0.64 17.11 -7.83
N LEU A 347 0.25 17.09 -8.83
CA LEU A 347 1.68 16.91 -8.64
C LEU A 347 2.23 18.06 -7.78
N ASN A 348 2.90 17.69 -6.69
CA ASN A 348 3.59 18.63 -5.83
C ASN A 348 4.58 19.48 -6.66
N PRO A 349 4.45 20.82 -6.69
CA PRO A 349 5.33 21.66 -7.49
C PRO A 349 6.82 21.49 -7.16
N SER A 350 7.13 21.15 -5.91
CA SER A 350 8.50 20.90 -5.45
C SER A 350 9.08 19.58 -5.94
N ALA A 351 8.25 18.65 -6.44
CA ALA A 351 8.69 17.35 -6.95
C ALA A 351 9.46 17.46 -8.29
N GLY A 352 9.34 18.60 -8.97
CA GLY A 352 9.89 18.80 -10.31
C GLY A 352 9.18 17.95 -11.36
N GLN A 353 9.87 17.69 -12.47
CA GLN A 353 9.31 16.88 -13.55
C GLN A 353 9.40 15.38 -13.20
N ILE A 354 8.26 14.74 -13.01
CA ILE A 354 8.15 13.29 -12.80
C ILE A 354 7.59 12.62 -14.05
N THR A 355 8.30 11.60 -14.55
CA THR A 355 7.77 10.70 -15.57
C THR A 355 6.95 9.62 -14.89
N LEU A 356 5.62 9.65 -15.06
CA LEU A 356 4.72 8.59 -14.60
C LEU A 356 4.45 7.58 -15.73
N LEU A 357 4.74 6.31 -15.46
CA LEU A 357 4.47 5.18 -16.34
C LEU A 357 3.69 4.09 -15.60
N SER A 358 2.94 3.28 -16.34
CA SER A 358 2.59 1.94 -15.87
C SER A 358 3.77 0.97 -15.98
N ASP A 359 3.73 -0.13 -15.24
CA ASP A 359 4.68 -1.24 -15.40
C ASP A 359 4.73 -1.75 -16.86
N ARG A 360 3.57 -1.87 -17.53
CA ARG A 360 3.49 -2.22 -18.96
C ARG A 360 4.12 -1.18 -19.88
N GLU A 361 3.85 0.11 -19.65
CA GLU A 361 4.46 1.19 -20.42
C GLU A 361 5.99 1.21 -20.26
N LEU A 362 6.49 1.02 -19.03
CA LEU A 362 7.93 0.91 -18.77
C LEU A 362 8.54 -0.26 -19.54
N LEU A 363 7.96 -1.47 -19.44
CA LEU A 363 8.47 -2.64 -20.15
C LEU A 363 8.48 -2.42 -21.66
N ALA A 364 7.45 -1.79 -22.23
CA ALA A 364 7.42 -1.46 -23.65
C ALA A 364 8.50 -0.43 -24.05
N VAL A 365 8.83 0.54 -23.18
CA VAL A 365 9.95 1.48 -23.40
C VAL A 365 11.29 0.72 -23.38
N VAL A 366 11.47 -0.17 -22.40
CA VAL A 366 12.68 -1.00 -22.26
C VAL A 366 12.87 -1.89 -23.49
N ASP A 367 11.82 -2.56 -23.95
CA ASP A 367 11.87 -3.45 -25.12
C ASP A 367 12.29 -2.70 -26.39
N ARG A 368 11.77 -1.49 -26.61
CA ARG A 368 12.18 -0.63 -27.72
C ARG A 368 13.65 -0.21 -27.61
N GLN A 369 14.11 0.10 -26.40
CA GLN A 369 15.51 0.46 -26.17
C GLN A 369 16.44 -0.73 -26.43
N LEU A 370 16.11 -1.92 -25.95
CA LEU A 370 16.86 -3.15 -26.21
C LEU A 370 16.96 -3.43 -27.71
N ALA A 371 15.84 -3.36 -28.43
CA ALA A 371 15.82 -3.55 -29.88
C ALA A 371 16.74 -2.55 -30.61
N SER A 372 16.75 -1.28 -30.19
CA SER A 372 17.65 -0.27 -30.76
C SER A 372 19.12 -0.58 -30.48
N VAL A 373 19.46 -1.03 -29.26
CA VAL A 373 20.84 -1.40 -28.90
C VAL A 373 21.30 -2.59 -29.74
N THR A 374 20.48 -3.63 -29.88
CA THR A 374 20.79 -4.79 -30.71
C THR A 374 20.97 -4.43 -32.20
N ALA A 375 20.13 -3.53 -32.73
CA ALA A 375 20.25 -3.06 -34.10
C ALA A 375 21.58 -2.32 -34.34
N SER A 376 22.00 -1.44 -33.44
CA SER A 376 23.28 -0.74 -33.54
C SER A 376 24.47 -1.71 -33.51
N MET A 377 24.46 -2.68 -32.59
CA MET A 377 25.53 -3.69 -32.47
C MET A 377 25.63 -4.61 -33.70
N THR A 378 24.53 -4.88 -34.39
CA THR A 378 24.52 -5.72 -35.60
C THR A 378 24.89 -4.94 -36.86
N GLY A 379 24.59 -3.64 -36.90
CA GLY A 379 25.04 -2.72 -37.96
C GLY A 379 26.55 -2.48 -37.95
N GLU A 380 27.15 -2.28 -36.76
CA GLU A 380 28.60 -2.11 -36.60
C GLU A 380 29.42 -3.37 -36.92
N ARG A 381 28.84 -4.57 -36.82
CA ARG A 381 29.52 -5.83 -37.17
C ARG A 381 29.48 -6.16 -38.68
N ARG A 382 28.71 -5.42 -39.47
CA ARG A 382 28.57 -5.62 -40.92
C ARG A 382 29.31 -4.56 -41.76
N ALA A 383 29.82 -3.51 -41.13
CA ALA A 383 30.77 -2.56 -41.70
C ALA A 383 32.19 -3.02 -41.36
#